data_AF-A0A0D3I1B4-F1
#
_entry.id   AF-A0A0D3I1B4-F1
#
_cell.length_a   1.000
_cell.length_b   1.000
_cell.length_c   1.000
_cell.angle_alpha   90.00
_cell.angle_beta   90.00
_cell.angle_gamma   90.00
#
_symmetry.space_group_name_H-M   'P 1'
#
loop_
_entity.id
_entity.type
_entity.pdbx_description
1 polymer ?
#
loop_
_entity_poly.entity_id
_entity_poly.type
_entity_poly.pdbx_seq_one_letter_code
_entity_poly.pdbx_strand_id
1 'polypeptide(L)'
;MVKARSSSDIRKGYIAKLRESEKLLPQLTRPREAQTASANGKVFIITNASEGWVQHSSSMCFPNLQPLLAPVVIISARAGFETQYPGDSHAWKMHAFLKVQDQLQLEAVTNLVSVGDSHIEMDAVKLWERPTPYELQKQLEVVADKLPDIYTSGATP
;
A
#
# COMPACT_ATOMS: atom_id res chain seq x y z
N MET A 1 -18.74 -5.53 33.03
CA MET A 1 -17.34 -5.64 33.49
C MET A 1 -16.62 -6.65 32.60
N VAL A 2 -15.90 -6.18 31.57
CA VAL A 2 -15.19 -7.07 30.62
C VAL A 2 -13.86 -7.46 31.26
N LYS A 3 -13.66 -8.75 31.54
CA LYS A 3 -12.40 -9.29 32.09
C LYS A 3 -11.28 -9.04 31.07
N ALA A 4 -10.25 -8.28 31.47
CA ALA A 4 -9.05 -8.10 30.66
C ALA A 4 -8.41 -9.47 30.38
N ARG A 5 -8.16 -9.78 29.10
CA ARG A 5 -7.54 -11.05 28.68
C ARG A 5 -6.09 -11.10 29.14
N SER A 6 -5.65 -12.26 29.64
CA SER A 6 -4.26 -12.48 30.04
C SER A 6 -3.32 -12.32 28.83
N SER A 7 -2.09 -11.85 29.06
CA SER A 7 -1.04 -11.77 28.03
C SER A 7 -0.72 -13.11 27.37
N SER A 8 -1.05 -14.24 28.00
CA SER A 8 -0.95 -15.58 27.39
C SER A 8 -2.10 -15.86 26.41
N ASP A 9 -3.30 -15.37 26.69
CA ASP A 9 -4.48 -15.53 25.84
C ASP A 9 -4.39 -14.66 24.58
N ILE A 10 -3.81 -13.47 24.71
CA ILE A 10 -3.50 -12.59 23.58
C ILE A 10 -2.50 -13.27 22.64
N ARG A 11 -1.41 -13.83 23.18
CA ARG A 11 -0.40 -14.57 22.40
C ARG A 11 -0.98 -15.79 21.70
N LYS A 12 -1.81 -16.59 22.39
CA LYS A 12 -2.51 -17.74 21.77
C LYS A 12 -3.42 -17.30 20.63
N GLY A 13 -4.15 -16.20 20.80
CA GLY A 13 -4.99 -15.62 19.75
C GLY A 13 -4.18 -15.16 18.53
N TYR A 14 -3.01 -14.55 18.73
CA TYR A 14 -2.11 -14.16 17.65
C TYR A 14 -1.53 -15.36 16.90
N ILE A 15 -1.06 -16.39 17.62
CA ILE A 15 -0.54 -17.62 17.01
C ILE A 15 -1.63 -18.34 16.19
N ALA A 16 -2.87 -18.38 16.69
CA ALA A 16 -3.99 -18.97 15.96
C ALA A 16 -4.32 -18.19 14.68
N LYS A 17 -4.35 -16.84 14.75
CA LYS A 17 -4.53 -16.00 13.56
C LYS A 17 -3.41 -16.17 12.54
N LEU A 18 -2.16 -16.28 12.99
CA LEU A 18 -1.01 -16.54 12.12
C LEU A 18 -1.16 -17.87 11.40
N ARG A 19 -1.51 -18.94 12.11
CA ARG A 19 -1.77 -20.27 11.50
C ARG A 19 -2.96 -20.28 10.55
N GLU A 20 -4.01 -19.51 10.82
CA GLU A 20 -5.13 -19.34 9.90
C GLU A 20 -4.67 -18.63 8.62
N SER A 21 -3.88 -17.56 8.77
CA SER A 21 -3.30 -16.84 7.64
C SER A 21 -2.27 -17.65 6.86
N GLU A 22 -1.57 -18.59 7.52
CA GLU A 22 -0.65 -19.53 6.86
C GLU A 22 -1.36 -20.37 5.78
N LYS A 23 -2.63 -20.73 6.01
CA LYS A 23 -3.44 -21.48 5.02
C LYS A 23 -3.74 -20.65 3.77
N LEU A 24 -3.67 -19.32 3.85
CA LEU A 24 -3.88 -18.39 2.73
C LEU A 24 -2.59 -18.11 1.97
N LEU A 25 -1.41 -18.47 2.52
CA LEU A 25 -0.11 -18.24 1.88
C LEU A 25 -0.04 -18.79 0.44
N PRO A 26 -0.54 -19.99 0.11
CA PRO A 26 -0.50 -20.50 -1.27
C PRO A 26 -1.22 -19.58 -2.28
N GLN A 27 -2.29 -18.90 -1.84
CA GLN A 27 -3.08 -17.99 -2.67
C GLN A 27 -2.40 -16.63 -2.83
N LEU A 28 -1.72 -16.17 -1.77
CA LEU A 28 -0.91 -14.94 -1.72
C LEU A 28 0.45 -15.09 -2.43
N THR A 29 0.95 -16.32 -2.59
CA THR A 29 2.18 -16.61 -3.34
C THR A 29 1.99 -16.62 -4.85
N ARG A 30 0.84 -16.20 -5.39
CA ARG A 30 0.66 -16.07 -6.85
C ARG A 30 1.38 -14.80 -7.33
N PRO A 31 2.54 -14.90 -8.00
CA PRO A 31 3.38 -13.75 -8.41
C PRO A 31 2.68 -12.76 -9.33
N ARG A 32 1.58 -13.21 -9.94
CA ARG A 32 0.95 -12.55 -11.10
C ARG A 32 0.57 -11.12 -10.80
N GLU A 33 0.03 -10.83 -9.62
CA GLU A 33 -0.46 -9.49 -9.28
C GLU A 33 0.70 -8.49 -9.13
N ALA A 34 1.74 -8.84 -8.36
CA ALA A 34 2.93 -8.00 -8.20
C ALA A 34 3.71 -7.83 -9.51
N GLN A 35 3.81 -8.89 -10.32
CA GLN A 35 4.40 -8.84 -11.65
C GLN A 35 3.59 -7.94 -12.60
N THR A 36 2.27 -8.06 -12.58
CA THR A 36 1.38 -7.24 -13.42
C THR A 36 1.44 -5.78 -13.01
N ALA A 37 1.42 -5.48 -11.71
CA ALA A 37 1.56 -4.10 -11.22
C ALA A 37 2.90 -3.48 -11.67
N SER A 38 4.01 -4.20 -11.46
CA SER A 38 5.35 -3.73 -11.84
C SER A 38 5.54 -3.62 -13.35
N ALA A 39 4.83 -4.42 -14.14
CA ALA A 39 4.88 -4.34 -15.61
C ALA A 39 4.08 -3.16 -16.17
N ASN A 40 3.10 -2.64 -15.43
CA ASN A 40 2.19 -1.58 -15.89
C ASN A 40 2.46 -0.22 -15.24
N GLY A 41 3.40 -0.13 -14.30
CA GLY A 41 3.72 1.13 -13.63
C GLY A 41 4.79 0.98 -12.56
N LYS A 42 5.16 2.13 -11.97
CA LYS A 42 6.12 2.20 -10.88
C LYS A 42 5.43 1.81 -9.58
N VAL A 43 5.98 0.82 -8.87
CA VAL A 43 5.39 0.29 -7.63
C VAL A 43 6.24 0.73 -6.44
N PHE A 44 5.58 1.21 -5.39
CA PHE A 44 6.20 1.62 -4.14
C PHE A 44 5.63 0.83 -2.98
N ILE A 45 6.46 0.50 -1.99
CA ILE A 45 6.03 0.03 -0.68
C ILE A 45 6.51 1.03 0.35
N ILE A 46 5.58 1.67 1.06
CA ILE A 46 5.89 2.58 2.17
C ILE A 46 5.49 1.91 3.48
N THR A 47 6.46 1.71 4.37
CA THR A 47 6.23 1.00 5.65
C THR A 47 6.86 1.71 6.84
N ASN A 48 6.21 1.61 8.00
CA ASN A 48 6.77 2.06 9.28
C ASN A 48 7.77 1.06 9.88
N ALA A 49 7.97 -0.09 9.25
CA ALA A 49 9.02 -1.02 9.64
C ALA A 49 10.41 -0.43 9.39
N SER A 50 11.42 -0.98 10.06
CA SER A 50 12.82 -0.61 9.82
C SER A 50 13.25 -0.94 8.37
N GLU A 51 14.28 -0.25 7.91
CA GLU A 51 14.89 -0.55 6.62
C GLU A 51 15.31 -2.03 6.51
N GLY A 52 15.13 -2.62 5.33
CA GLY A 52 15.39 -4.04 5.08
C GLY A 52 14.34 -5.03 5.60
N TRP A 53 13.37 -4.59 6.41
CA TRP A 53 12.38 -5.49 7.01
C TRP A 53 11.50 -6.19 5.98
N VAL A 54 11.07 -5.50 4.93
CA VAL A 54 10.19 -6.07 3.88
C VAL A 54 10.92 -7.19 3.15
N GLN A 55 12.17 -6.96 2.75
CA GLN A 55 13.00 -7.94 2.07
C GLN A 55 13.31 -9.13 2.98
N HIS A 56 13.65 -8.87 4.23
CA HIS A 56 13.96 -9.94 5.18
C HIS A 56 12.73 -10.80 5.48
N SER A 57 11.60 -10.17 5.82
CA SER A 57 10.35 -10.90 6.11
C SER A 57 9.81 -11.63 4.89
N SER A 58 9.87 -11.05 3.70
CA SER A 58 9.52 -11.73 2.45
C SER A 58 10.44 -12.94 2.20
N SER A 59 11.75 -12.82 2.41
CA SER A 59 12.66 -13.98 2.23
C SER A 59 12.34 -15.15 3.17
N MET A 60 11.87 -14.88 4.38
CA MET A 60 11.55 -15.91 5.36
C MET A 60 10.14 -16.50 5.19
N CYS A 61 9.14 -15.64 4.93
CA CYS A 61 7.73 -16.04 4.92
C CYS A 61 7.17 -16.27 3.51
N PHE A 62 7.75 -15.60 2.50
CA PHE A 62 7.27 -15.58 1.11
C PHE A 62 8.45 -15.64 0.12
N PRO A 63 9.29 -16.69 0.14
CA PRO A 63 10.52 -16.71 -0.65
C PRO A 63 10.28 -16.54 -2.17
N ASN A 64 9.13 -16.95 -2.68
CA ASN A 64 8.74 -16.78 -4.09
C ASN A 64 8.36 -15.32 -4.45
N LEU A 65 8.04 -14.48 -3.47
CA LEU A 65 7.77 -13.05 -3.65
C LEU A 65 9.07 -12.24 -3.72
N GLN A 66 10.15 -12.73 -3.10
CA GLN A 66 11.42 -12.02 -2.98
C GLN A 66 11.98 -11.51 -4.33
N PRO A 67 12.01 -12.32 -5.41
CA PRO A 67 12.50 -11.83 -6.71
C PRO A 67 11.60 -10.75 -7.32
N LEU A 68 10.32 -10.70 -6.94
CA LEU A 68 9.35 -9.73 -7.46
C LEU A 68 9.45 -8.37 -6.78
N LEU A 69 10.16 -8.28 -5.66
CA LEU A 69 10.45 -7.01 -5.01
C LEU A 69 11.58 -6.24 -5.72
N ALA A 70 12.32 -6.87 -6.64
CA ALA A 70 13.43 -6.24 -7.35
C ALA A 70 13.03 -4.93 -8.10
N PRO A 71 11.90 -4.86 -8.84
CA PRO A 71 11.45 -3.62 -9.46
C PRO A 71 10.71 -2.66 -8.51
N VAL A 72 10.47 -3.06 -7.25
CA VAL A 72 9.66 -2.29 -6.31
C VAL A 72 10.53 -1.34 -5.48
N VAL A 73 10.14 -0.06 -5.42
CA VAL A 73 10.81 0.92 -4.56
C VAL A 73 10.28 0.78 -3.13
N ILE A 74 11.11 0.26 -2.23
CA ILE A 74 10.74 0.04 -0.82
C ILE A 74 11.28 1.20 0.03
N ILE A 75 10.39 1.87 0.76
CA ILE A 75 10.67 3.04 1.59
C ILE A 75 10.31 2.70 3.03
N SER A 76 11.30 2.75 3.92
CA SER A 76 11.08 2.78 5.36
C SER A 76 10.79 4.21 5.80
N ALA A 77 9.53 4.49 6.10
CA ALA A 77 9.09 5.76 6.65
C ALA A 77 9.78 6.04 8.00
N ARG A 78 9.93 5.01 8.82
CA ARG A 78 10.65 5.09 10.10
C ARG A 78 12.09 5.54 9.91
N ALA A 79 12.85 4.88 9.04
CA ALA A 79 14.25 5.24 8.80
C ALA A 79 14.38 6.69 8.27
N GLY A 80 13.43 7.13 7.45
CA GLY A 80 13.44 8.48 6.88
C GLY A 80 13.06 9.60 7.86
N PHE A 81 12.19 9.33 8.84
CA PHE A 81 11.49 10.39 9.58
C PHE A 81 11.45 10.21 11.11
N GLU A 82 11.93 9.10 11.67
CA GLU A 82 11.95 8.87 13.13
C GLU A 82 12.73 9.93 13.89
N THR A 83 13.86 10.40 13.34
CA THR A 83 14.66 11.46 13.95
C THR A 83 13.91 12.79 14.04
N GLN A 84 13.07 13.11 13.05
CA GLN A 84 12.33 14.38 12.99
C GLN A 84 11.03 14.31 13.80
N TYR A 85 10.41 13.13 13.89
CA TYR A 85 9.11 12.92 14.53
C TYR A 85 9.17 11.75 15.53
N PRO A 86 9.95 11.83 16.61
CA PRO A 86 10.20 10.69 17.49
C PRO A 86 8.90 10.12 18.08
N GLY A 87 8.71 8.81 17.93
CA GLY A 87 7.52 8.08 18.41
C GLY A 87 6.24 8.29 17.59
N ASP A 88 6.23 9.18 16.59
CA ASP A 88 5.06 9.48 15.79
C ASP A 88 5.10 8.73 14.44
N SER A 89 4.73 7.45 14.51
CA SER A 89 4.64 6.59 13.31
C SER A 89 3.63 7.06 12.26
N HIS A 90 2.66 7.90 12.65
CA HIS A 90 1.72 8.51 11.72
C HIS A 90 2.42 9.58 10.89
N ALA A 91 3.14 10.49 11.56
CA ALA A 91 3.93 11.52 10.89
C ALA A 91 4.99 10.91 9.95
N TRP A 92 5.65 9.81 10.32
CA TRP A 92 6.63 9.16 9.44
C TRP A 92 6.01 8.78 8.10
N LYS A 93 4.88 8.08 8.14
CA LYS A 93 4.23 7.56 6.94
C LYS A 93 3.70 8.71 6.08
N MET A 94 3.10 9.72 6.70
CA MET A 94 2.65 10.93 5.99
C MET A 94 3.78 11.62 5.22
N HIS A 95 4.91 11.89 5.86
CA HIS A 95 6.02 12.57 5.19
C HIS A 95 6.71 11.69 4.14
N ALA A 96 6.71 10.36 4.32
CA ALA A 96 7.15 9.44 3.29
C ALA A 96 6.23 9.48 2.06
N PHE A 97 4.91 9.55 2.24
CA PHE A 97 3.95 9.73 1.15
C PHE A 97 4.17 11.05 0.41
N LEU A 98 4.32 12.17 1.13
CA LEU A 98 4.57 13.49 0.51
C LEU A 98 5.86 13.47 -0.33
N LYS A 99 6.93 12.86 0.19
CA LYS A 99 8.19 12.72 -0.55
C LYS A 99 8.03 11.90 -1.84
N VAL A 100 7.26 10.81 -1.80
CA VAL A 100 6.95 10.02 -3.01
C VAL A 100 6.08 10.82 -3.97
N GLN A 101 5.16 11.63 -3.45
CA GLN A 101 4.32 12.48 -4.27
C GLN A 101 5.12 13.52 -5.04
N ASP A 102 6.07 14.20 -4.41
CA ASP A 102 6.97 15.12 -5.11
C ASP A 102 7.73 14.41 -6.23
N GLN A 103 8.21 13.17 -5.98
CA GLN A 103 8.90 12.37 -7.00
C GLN A 103 7.99 12.01 -8.19
N LEU A 104 6.75 11.64 -7.92
CA LEU A 104 5.77 11.23 -8.93
C LEU A 104 5.21 12.42 -9.74
N GLN A 105 5.08 13.60 -9.12
CA GLN A 105 4.72 14.84 -9.82
C GLN A 105 5.80 15.27 -10.81
N LEU A 106 7.08 15.14 -10.43
CA LEU A 106 8.20 15.36 -11.35
C LEU A 106 8.18 14.38 -12.53
N GLU A 107 7.64 13.17 -12.33
CA GLU A 107 7.47 12.15 -13.36
C GLU A 107 6.16 12.30 -14.17
N ALA A 108 5.36 13.33 -13.91
CA ALA A 108 4.08 13.62 -14.57
C ALA A 108 3.08 12.44 -14.53
N VAL A 109 3.04 11.71 -13.40
CA VAL A 109 2.16 10.55 -13.24
C VAL A 109 0.70 10.97 -13.09
N THR A 110 -0.16 10.48 -14.00
CA THR A 110 -1.58 10.86 -14.10
C THR A 110 -2.53 9.94 -13.31
N ASN A 111 -2.07 8.76 -12.90
CA ASN A 111 -2.88 7.76 -12.22
C ASN A 111 -2.10 7.18 -11.02
N LEU A 112 -2.66 7.29 -9.81
CA LEU A 112 -2.11 6.75 -8.58
C LEU A 112 -3.13 5.83 -7.91
N VAL A 113 -2.69 4.63 -7.55
CA VAL A 113 -3.48 3.68 -6.76
C VAL A 113 -2.72 3.41 -5.47
N SER A 114 -3.34 3.67 -4.32
CA SER A 114 -2.81 3.32 -3.01
C SER A 114 -3.64 2.20 -2.39
N VAL A 115 -2.97 1.24 -1.77
CA VAL A 115 -3.60 0.10 -1.09
C VAL A 115 -2.99 -0.02 0.30
N GLY A 116 -3.83 -0.03 1.33
CA GLY A 116 -3.41 -0.32 2.69
C GLY A 116 -4.55 -0.28 3.70
N ASP A 117 -4.22 -0.55 4.96
CA ASP A 117 -5.17 -0.75 6.06
C ASP A 117 -5.38 0.49 6.95
N SER A 118 -4.60 1.55 6.75
CA SER A 118 -4.59 2.74 7.58
C SER A 118 -5.30 3.92 6.94
N HIS A 119 -6.07 4.69 7.72
CA HIS A 119 -6.81 5.87 7.24
C HIS A 119 -5.88 6.93 6.61
N ILE A 120 -4.62 6.96 7.06
CA ILE A 120 -3.52 7.78 6.55
C ILE A 120 -3.29 7.56 5.05
N GLU A 121 -3.40 6.30 4.58
CA GLU A 121 -3.18 5.97 3.17
C GLU A 121 -4.29 6.51 2.27
N MET A 122 -5.52 6.60 2.80
CA MET A 122 -6.64 7.24 2.11
C MET A 122 -6.49 8.76 2.09
N ASP A 123 -6.03 9.37 3.19
CA ASP A 123 -5.84 10.82 3.28
C ASP A 123 -4.66 11.30 2.42
N ALA A 124 -3.59 10.51 2.30
CA ALA A 124 -2.47 10.78 1.41
C ALA A 124 -2.88 10.78 -0.07
N VAL A 125 -3.78 9.88 -0.49
CA VAL A 125 -4.34 9.90 -1.86
C VAL A 125 -5.27 11.10 -2.06
N LYS A 126 -6.07 11.46 -1.05
CA LYS A 126 -6.95 12.64 -1.11
C LYS A 126 -6.19 13.95 -1.26
N LEU A 127 -4.97 14.04 -0.72
CA LEU A 127 -4.08 15.19 -0.95
C LEU A 127 -3.61 15.30 -2.42
N TRP A 128 -3.67 14.21 -3.20
CA TRP A 128 -3.47 14.20 -4.64
C TRP A 128 -4.70 14.69 -5.43
N GLU A 129 -5.89 14.73 -4.83
CA GLU A 129 -7.17 15.03 -5.49
C GLU A 129 -7.38 16.51 -5.85
N ARG A 130 -6.32 17.23 -6.25
CA ARG A 130 -6.47 18.48 -7.01
C ARG A 130 -5.97 18.32 -8.44
N PRO A 131 -6.49 17.35 -9.22
CA PRO A 131 -6.17 17.22 -10.61
C PRO A 131 -6.54 18.51 -11.34
N THR A 132 -5.67 18.93 -12.24
CA THR A 132 -6.01 19.97 -13.22
C THR A 132 -7.19 19.50 -14.07
N PRO A 133 -7.98 20.42 -14.67
CA PRO A 133 -9.08 20.04 -15.56
C PRO A 133 -8.67 19.06 -16.68
N TYR A 134 -7.42 19.15 -17.14
CA TYR A 134 -6.86 18.27 -18.16
C TYR A 134 -6.59 16.85 -17.64
N GLU A 135 -6.04 16.70 -16.44
CA GLU A 135 -5.81 15.40 -15.80
C GLU A 135 -7.14 14.71 -15.46
N LEU A 136 -8.12 15.49 -15.00
CA LEU A 136 -9.49 15.03 -14.80
C LEU A 136 -10.10 14.48 -16.09
N GLN A 137 -9.96 15.18 -17.20
CA GLN A 137 -10.44 14.71 -18.51
C GLN A 137 -9.79 13.38 -18.91
N LYS A 138 -8.47 13.24 -18.73
CA LYS A 138 -7.74 12.00 -19.03
C LYS A 138 -8.20 10.82 -18.17
N GLN A 139 -8.44 11.06 -16.88
CA GLN A 139 -8.95 10.04 -15.97
C GLN A 139 -10.39 9.62 -16.35
N LEU A 140 -11.25 10.57 -16.68
CA LEU A 140 -12.61 10.32 -17.18
C LEU A 140 -12.62 9.51 -18.48
N GLU A 141 -11.70 9.79 -19.42
CA GLU A 141 -11.53 9.01 -20.65
C GLU A 141 -11.18 7.55 -20.35
N VAL A 142 -10.25 7.30 -19.42
CA VAL A 142 -9.85 5.94 -19.02
C VAL A 142 -10.97 5.21 -18.29
N VAL A 143 -11.67 5.86 -17.37
CA VAL A 143 -12.80 5.26 -16.66
C VAL A 143 -13.92 4.91 -17.64
N ALA A 144 -14.24 5.80 -18.58
CA ALA A 144 -15.27 5.55 -19.58
C ALA A 144 -14.91 4.39 -20.54
N ASP A 145 -13.63 4.27 -20.94
CA ASP A 145 -13.17 3.24 -21.87
C ASP A 145 -12.92 1.88 -21.19
N LYS A 146 -12.38 1.88 -19.96
CA LYS A 146 -11.90 0.65 -19.28
C LYS A 146 -12.82 0.15 -18.18
N LEU A 147 -13.72 0.99 -17.65
CA LEU A 147 -14.60 0.66 -16.53
C LEU A 147 -16.06 1.05 -16.86
N PRO A 148 -16.65 0.50 -17.95
CA PRO A 148 -17.97 0.89 -18.44
C PRO A 148 -19.09 0.67 -17.41
N ASP A 149 -18.92 -0.29 -16.51
CA ASP A 149 -19.90 -0.62 -15.45
C ASP A 149 -20.05 0.50 -14.41
N ILE A 150 -18.99 1.28 -14.18
CA ILE A 150 -19.01 2.43 -13.25
C ILE A 150 -19.79 3.61 -13.85
N TYR A 151 -19.69 3.81 -15.17
CA TYR A 151 -20.42 4.87 -15.88
C TYR A 151 -21.90 4.53 -16.08
N THR A 152 -22.21 3.26 -16.31
CA THR A 152 -23.56 2.81 -16.65
C THR A 152 -24.48 2.61 -15.43
N SER A 153 -23.93 2.44 -14.22
CA SER A 153 -24.71 2.22 -13.00
C SER A 153 -25.50 3.43 -12.49
N GLY A 154 -25.35 4.61 -13.11
CA GLY A 154 -26.12 5.82 -12.77
C GLY A 154 -27.34 6.09 -13.66
N ALA A 155 -27.56 5.28 -14.71
CA ALA A 155 -28.60 5.48 -15.71
C ALA A 155 -29.65 4.36 -15.66
N THR A 156 -30.32 4.21 -14.53
CA THR A 156 -31.64 3.58 -14.48
C THR A 156 -32.59 4.59 -13.81
N PRO A 157 -33.55 5.18 -14.55
CA PRO A 157 -34.64 5.92 -13.95
C PRO A 157 -35.56 5.03 -13.12
#